data_AF-A0A352UG35-F1
#
_entry.id   AF-A0A352UG35-F1
#
_cell.length_a   1.000
_cell.length_b   1.000
_cell.length_c   1.000
_cell.angle_alpha   90.00
_cell.angle_beta   90.00
_cell.angle_gamma   90.00
#
_symmetry.space_group_name_H-M   'P 1'
#
loop_
_entity.id
_entity.type
_entity.pdbx_description
1 polymer ?
#
loop_
_entity_poly.entity_id
_entity_poly.type
_entity_poly.pdbx_seq_one_letter_code
_entity_poly.pdbx_strand_id
1 'polypeptide(L)'
;MIRRIFHSKPGSADELIKICADTSFMVRGLGIAGKLKVLSDLNGGRTDRVVVEWELEDLSEAMAVGSEWDEDVDSQEEYADWFERLSEIIDHAEVEIWQTH
;
A
#
# COMPACT_ATOMS: atom_id res chain seq x y z
N MET A 1 -4.81 0.37 -12.99
CA MET A 1 -5.08 0.70 -11.57
C MET A 1 -4.68 -0.47 -10.70
N ILE A 2 -3.96 -0.23 -9.60
CA ILE A 2 -3.65 -1.25 -8.58
C ILE A 2 -4.43 -0.89 -7.31
N ARG A 3 -5.08 -1.89 -6.70
CA ARG A 3 -5.78 -1.74 -5.44
C ARG A 3 -5.32 -2.81 -4.48
N ARG A 4 -4.82 -2.41 -3.31
CA ARG A 4 -4.49 -3.30 -2.20
C ARG A 4 -5.52 -3.11 -1.11
N ILE A 5 -6.11 -4.20 -0.64
CA ILE A 5 -7.10 -4.18 0.44
C ILE A 5 -6.44 -4.86 1.64
N PHE A 6 -6.39 -4.17 2.76
CA PHE A 6 -5.88 -4.67 4.02
C PHE A 6 -7.02 -4.84 5.02
N HIS A 7 -7.04 -5.99 5.67
CA HIS A 7 -7.92 -6.28 6.78
C HIS A 7 -7.09 -6.25 8.06
N SER A 8 -7.36 -5.27 8.92
CA SER A 8 -6.74 -5.17 10.24
C SER A 8 -7.26 -6.24 11.19
N LYS A 9 -6.42 -6.59 12.16
CA LYS A 9 -6.88 -7.26 13.38
C LYS A 9 -7.83 -6.34 14.16
N PRO A 10 -8.74 -6.90 14.98
CA PRO A 10 -9.66 -6.09 15.78
C PRO A 10 -8.92 -5.06 16.65
N GLY A 11 -9.28 -3.78 16.50
CA GLY A 11 -8.69 -2.67 17.25
C GLY A 11 -7.45 -2.02 16.61
N SER A 12 -6.94 -2.54 15.50
CA SER A 12 -5.73 -2.02 14.82
C SER A 12 -6.05 -1.13 13.61
N ALA A 13 -7.32 -0.79 13.38
CA ALA A 13 -7.75 -0.04 12.20
C ALA A 13 -7.14 1.37 12.11
N ASP A 14 -7.09 2.12 13.22
CA ASP A 14 -6.45 3.45 13.26
C ASP A 14 -4.96 3.39 12.93
N GLU A 15 -4.28 2.33 13.37
CA GLU A 15 -2.87 2.11 13.09
C GLU A 15 -2.65 1.70 11.64
N LEU A 16 -3.54 0.86 11.09
CA LEU A 16 -3.51 0.45 9.69
C LEU A 16 -3.70 1.66 8.75
N ILE A 17 -4.58 2.62 9.10
CA ILE A 17 -4.72 3.85 8.30
C ILE A 17 -3.40 4.65 8.30
N LYS A 18 -2.76 4.79 9.46
CA LYS A 18 -1.51 5.55 9.60
C LYS A 18 -0.38 4.93 8.78
N ILE A 19 -0.16 3.61 8.91
CA ILE A 19 0.90 2.92 8.18
C ILE A 19 0.64 2.92 6.66
N CYS A 20 -0.63 2.86 6.24
CA CYS A 20 -1.00 2.95 4.83
C CYS A 20 -0.86 4.38 4.27
N ALA A 21 -1.09 5.42 5.08
CA ALA A 21 -0.86 6.81 4.68
C ALA A 21 0.64 7.15 4.57
N ASP A 22 1.48 6.47 5.33
CA ASP A 22 2.93 6.67 5.33
C ASP A 22 3.64 6.06 4.11
N THR A 23 2.92 5.33 3.25
CA THR A 23 3.45 4.66 2.05
C THR A 23 3.97 5.60 0.95
N SER A 24 4.04 6.90 1.22
CA SER A 24 4.57 7.91 0.30
C SER A 24 6.04 7.69 -0.09
N PHE A 25 6.82 6.96 0.72
CA PHE A 25 8.20 6.57 0.37
C PHE A 25 8.21 5.58 -0.81
N MET A 26 7.26 4.64 -0.85
CA MET A 26 7.16 3.65 -1.94
C MET A 26 6.87 4.30 -3.30
N VAL A 27 6.22 5.47 -3.38
CA VAL A 27 6.02 6.19 -4.66
C VAL A 27 7.16 7.17 -4.97
N ARG A 28 7.81 7.74 -3.94
CA ARG A 28 8.96 8.63 -4.14
C ARG A 28 10.16 7.90 -4.73
N GLY A 29 10.44 6.69 -4.25
CA GLY A 29 11.51 5.85 -4.80
C GLY A 29 11.26 5.46 -6.26
N LEU A 30 9.98 5.40 -6.66
CA LEU A 30 9.62 4.97 -8.01
C LEU A 30 9.53 6.10 -9.03
N GLY A 31 9.65 7.38 -8.65
CA GLY A 31 9.56 8.51 -9.59
C GLY A 31 8.22 8.66 -10.33
N ILE A 32 7.21 7.85 -9.98
CA ILE A 32 5.94 7.77 -10.69
C ILE A 32 4.96 8.77 -10.08
N ALA A 33 4.33 9.56 -10.94
CA ALA A 33 3.20 10.42 -10.58
C ALA A 33 1.95 9.55 -10.34
N GLY A 34 1.91 8.85 -9.20
CA GLY A 34 0.76 8.08 -8.76
C GLY A 34 -0.10 8.87 -7.77
N LYS A 35 -1.43 8.80 -7.91
CA LYS A 35 -2.32 9.24 -6.82
C LYS A 35 -2.54 8.08 -5.86
N LEU A 36 -2.08 8.25 -4.62
CA LEU A 36 -2.42 7.39 -3.50
C LEU A 36 -3.77 7.82 -2.91
N LYS A 37 -4.71 6.88 -2.80
CA LYS A 37 -5.97 7.07 -2.06
C LYS A 37 -6.03 6.01 -0.96
N VAL A 38 -6.17 6.45 0.29
CA VAL A 38 -6.42 5.56 1.44
C VAL A 38 -7.88 5.72 1.84
N LEU A 39 -8.66 4.65 1.70
CA LEU A 39 -10.07 4.60 2.06
C LEU A 39 -10.21 3.68 3.29
N SER A 40 -11.06 4.03 4.24
CA SER A 40 -11.29 3.21 5.42
C SER A 40 -12.77 3.12 5.75
N ASP A 41 -13.18 1.92 6.15
CA ASP A 41 -14.52 1.65 6.67
C ASP A 41 -14.58 1.88 8.21
N LEU A 42 -13.58 2.57 8.82
CA LEU A 42 -13.52 2.86 10.26
C LEU A 42 -14.79 3.55 10.80
N ASN A 43 -15.41 4.41 10.00
CA ASN A 43 -16.68 5.08 10.35
C ASN A 43 -17.93 4.35 9.80
N GLY A 44 -17.74 3.18 9.19
CA GLY A 44 -18.78 2.28 8.71
C GLY A 44 -18.86 1.02 9.57
N GLY A 45 -19.89 0.18 9.36
CA GLY A 45 -20.12 -1.01 10.20
C GLY A 45 -19.02 -2.10 10.16
N ARG A 46 -18.00 -1.95 9.30
CA ARG A 46 -16.82 -2.84 9.21
C ARG A 46 -15.55 -2.05 9.50
N THR A 47 -15.31 -1.80 10.78
CA THR A 47 -14.20 -0.94 11.21
C THR A 47 -12.81 -1.53 10.96
N ASP A 48 -12.72 -2.80 10.54
CA ASP A 48 -11.48 -3.54 10.35
C ASP A 48 -10.81 -3.33 8.99
N ARG A 49 -11.46 -2.68 8.02
CA ARG A 49 -10.99 -2.63 6.63
C ARG A 49 -10.36 -1.30 6.24
N VAL A 50 -9.16 -1.37 5.67
CA VAL A 50 -8.47 -0.24 5.02
C VAL A 50 -8.12 -0.63 3.59
N VAL A 51 -8.53 0.19 2.64
CA VAL A 51 -8.26 0.01 1.22
C VAL A 51 -7.25 1.05 0.78
N VAL A 52 -6.17 0.61 0.15
CA VAL A 52 -5.14 1.45 -0.44
C VAL A 52 -5.21 1.33 -1.96
N GLU A 53 -5.56 2.42 -2.62
CA GLU A 53 -5.64 2.50 -4.08
C GLU A 53 -4.47 3.31 -4.62
N TRP A 54 -3.75 2.69 -5.56
CA TRP A 54 -2.70 3.30 -6.35
C TRP A 54 -3.22 3.50 -7.77
N GLU A 55 -3.52 4.75 -8.09
CA GLU A 55 -3.83 5.18 -9.45
C GLU A 55 -2.52 5.57 -10.11
N LEU A 56 -1.96 4.64 -10.89
CA LEU A 56 -0.73 4.79 -11.65
C LEU A 56 -1.10 5.10 -13.10
N GLU A 57 -0.43 6.08 -13.72
CA GLU A 57 -0.64 6.44 -15.13
C GLU A 57 -0.20 5.31 -16.07
N ASP A 58 0.91 4.62 -15.75
CA ASP A 58 1.40 3.46 -16.48
C ASP A 58 1.77 2.32 -15.50
N LEU A 59 1.09 1.18 -15.65
CA LEU A 59 1.30 0.00 -14.82
C LEU A 59 2.62 -0.73 -15.17
N SER A 60 3.03 -0.69 -16.44
CA SER A 60 4.27 -1.30 -16.92
C SER A 60 5.48 -0.55 -16.38
N GLU A 61 5.43 0.78 -16.37
CA GLU A 61 6.46 1.63 -15.78
C GLU A 61 6.54 1.38 -14.27
N ALA A 62 5.41 1.29 -13.57
CA ALA A 62 5.39 0.95 -12.14
C ALA A 62 5.96 -0.43 -11.78
N MET A 63 5.72 -1.43 -12.63
CA MET A 63 6.32 -2.75 -12.43
C MET A 63 7.81 -2.77 -12.75
N ALA A 64 8.26 -2.01 -13.76
CA ALA A 64 9.68 -1.87 -14.10
C ALA A 64 10.44 -1.14 -12.98
N VAL A 65 9.92 -0.02 -12.50
CA VAL A 65 10.57 0.71 -11.41
C VAL A 65 10.47 -0.06 -10.08
N GLY A 66 9.41 -0.85 -9.86
CA GLY A 66 9.34 -1.77 -8.73
C GLY A 66 10.45 -2.82 -8.73
N SER A 67 10.97 -3.20 -9.92
CA SER A 67 12.13 -4.09 -10.03
C SER A 67 13.47 -3.37 -9.83
N GLU A 68 13.56 -2.08 -10.19
CA GLU A 68 14.75 -1.24 -9.91
C GLU A 68 14.82 -0.84 -8.43
N TRP A 69 13.68 -0.67 -7.76
CA TRP A 69 13.58 -0.41 -6.33
C TRP A 69 14.05 -1.59 -5.47
N ASP A 70 13.92 -2.82 -6.00
CA ASP A 70 14.49 -4.02 -5.40
C ASP A 70 16.03 -3.99 -5.38
N GLU A 71 16.70 -3.04 -6.04
CA GLU A 71 18.16 -2.93 -6.07
C GLU A 71 18.73 -1.85 -5.11
N ASP A 72 17.88 -1.02 -4.49
CA ASP A 72 18.28 0.05 -3.56
C ASP A 72 18.21 -0.40 -2.09
N VAL A 73 19.36 -0.56 -1.43
CA VAL A 73 19.47 -1.16 -0.09
C VAL A 73 18.77 -0.33 0.99
N ASP A 74 18.88 1.00 0.95
CA ASP A 74 18.23 1.88 1.94
C ASP A 74 16.69 1.78 1.81
N SER A 75 16.19 1.70 0.58
CA SER A 75 14.77 1.48 0.29
C SER A 75 14.28 0.10 0.73
N GLN A 76 15.11 -0.94 0.64
CA GLN A 76 14.79 -2.27 1.14
C GLN A 76 14.65 -2.30 2.67
N GLU A 77 15.52 -1.61 3.41
CA GLU A 77 15.45 -1.54 4.87
C GLU A 77 14.18 -0.78 5.33
N GLU A 78 13.86 0.36 4.69
CA GLU A 78 12.61 1.09 4.98
C GLU A 78 11.36 0.25 4.64
N TYR A 79 11.39 -0.52 3.55
CA TYR A 79 10.32 -1.46 3.22
C TYR A 79 10.18 -2.58 4.25
N ALA A 80 11.30 -3.13 4.71
CA ALA A 80 11.31 -4.24 5.66
C ALA A 80 10.71 -3.82 7.00
N ASP A 81 11.10 -2.66 7.55
CA ASP A 81 10.50 -2.11 8.78
C ASP A 81 9.00 -1.85 8.61
N TRP A 82 8.63 -1.24 7.48
CA TRP A 82 7.22 -0.99 7.16
C TRP A 82 6.41 -2.29 7.05
N PHE A 83 6.96 -3.31 6.39
CA PHE A 83 6.30 -4.60 6.18
C PHE A 83 6.20 -5.40 7.48
N GLU A 84 7.23 -5.38 8.33
CA GLU A 84 7.20 -6.01 9.65
C GLU A 84 6.04 -5.43 10.47
N ARG A 85 5.98 -4.11 10.60
CA ARG A 85 4.90 -3.41 11.31
C ARG A 85 3.52 -3.67 10.70
N LEU A 86 3.43 -3.73 9.38
CA LEU A 86 2.18 -4.08 8.69
C LEU A 86 1.74 -5.50 9.05
N SER A 87 2.66 -6.47 9.03
CA SER A 87 2.37 -7.89 9.29
C SER A 87 1.83 -8.14 10.71
N GLU A 88 2.22 -7.32 11.68
CA GLU A 88 1.74 -7.41 13.05
C GLU A 88 0.28 -6.98 13.19
N ILE A 89 -0.20 -6.08 12.35
CA ILE A 89 -1.52 -5.44 12.50
C ILE A 89 -2.58 -5.91 11.49
N ILE A 90 -2.18 -6.60 10.42
CA ILE A 90 -3.11 -7.18 9.45
C ILE A 90 -3.46 -8.65 9.77
N ASP A 91 -4.69 -9.03 9.47
CA ASP A 91 -5.17 -10.41 9.44
C ASP A 91 -5.05 -11.00 8.03
N HIS A 92 -5.36 -10.19 7.01
CA HIS A 92 -5.34 -10.60 5.61
C HIS A 92 -5.11 -9.41 4.65
N ALA A 93 -4.59 -9.70 3.45
CA ALA A 93 -4.42 -8.72 2.39
C ALA A 93 -4.82 -9.29 1.02
N GLU A 94 -5.50 -8.49 0.21
CA GLU A 94 -5.88 -8.79 -1.17
C GLU A 94 -5.27 -7.76 -2.12
N VAL A 95 -4.91 -8.19 -3.34
CA VAL A 95 -4.41 -7.30 -4.39
C VAL A 95 -5.27 -7.47 -5.64
N GLU A 96 -5.84 -6.38 -6.12
CA GLU A 96 -6.59 -6.30 -7.38
C GLU A 96 -5.78 -5.47 -8.39
N ILE A 97 -5.48 -6.04 -9.55
CA ILE A 97 -4.82 -5.35 -10.65
C ILE A 97 -5.81 -5.25 -11.81
N TRP A 98 -6.19 -4.03 -12.16
CA TRP A 98 -7.11 -3.73 -13.26
C TRP A 98 -6.36 -3.07 -14.41
N GLN A 99 -6.34 -3.74 -15.57
CA GLN A 99 -5.96 -3.13 -16.84
C GLN A 99 -7.22 -2.59 -17.52
N THR A 100 -7.36 -1.28 -17.59
CA THR A 100 -8.35 -0.64 -18.46
C THR A 100 -7.82 -0.70 -19.90
N HIS A 101 -8.51 -1.48 -20.74
CA HIS A 101 -8.33 -1.52 -22.18
C HIS A 101 -8.89 -0.27 -22.86
#